data_AF-A0A7S1DRQ9-F1
#
_entry.id   AF-A0A7S1DRQ9-F1
#
_cell.length_a   1.000
_cell.length_b   1.000
_cell.length_c   1.000
_cell.angle_alpha   90.00
_cell.angle_beta   90.00
_cell.angle_gamma   90.00
#
_symmetry.space_group_name_H-M   'P 1'
#
loop_
_entity.id
_entity.type
_entity.pdbx_description
1 polymer ?
#
loop_
_entity_poly.entity_id
_entity_poly.type
_entity_poly.pdbx_seq_one_letter_code
_entity_poly.pdbx_strand_id
1 'polypeptide(L)'
;TISMGGSSECSIVSVMISKEDGDALAELRGASPSQDLQVSIALSKSDPSFNVRNVAAFSSQGPCRDGRLKPDILAPGASIWSASSDGRPYTFQCNESDSNPDRALLKMSGTSMATPIAAGSAALVRQYFREKHHTFADTKWMGAAGFEASSAVLRAVLLNGAVPLTGRYGSKGPHLAPPPNHIQGHGKLELTTSIVVPPSGLWEGSDIMVAVIDGLNQPPGSDTDTARVTEGEIRRHCVSVSSSSLPLKITLAWTDPPAATYAERALINDLDLVVVSEGGDLLYGNGLLNGTEDEGEWRDSINNNEQV
;
A
#
# COMPACT_ATOMS: atom_id res chain seq x y z
N THR A 1 1.22 -19.44 13.65
CA THR A 1 0.52 -18.54 12.72
C THR A 1 -0.60 -17.85 13.46
N ILE A 2 -0.41 -16.62 13.96
CA ILE A 2 -1.58 -15.81 14.34
C ILE A 2 -2.22 -15.38 13.03
N SER A 3 -3.36 -15.97 12.73
CA SER A 3 -4.21 -15.55 11.63
C SER A 3 -4.82 -14.19 12.01
N MET A 4 -4.15 -13.11 11.60
CA MET A 4 -4.79 -11.79 11.55
C MET A 4 -5.65 -11.74 10.29
N GLY A 5 -6.82 -12.39 10.35
CA GLY A 5 -7.81 -12.42 9.27
C GLY A 5 -8.12 -13.83 8.80
N GLY A 6 -9.40 -14.22 8.91
CA GLY A 6 -9.89 -15.58 8.72
C GLY A 6 -9.88 -16.09 7.28
N SER A 7 -8.71 -16.50 6.78
CA SER A 7 -8.59 -17.51 5.72
C SER A 7 -7.28 -18.29 5.87
N SER A 8 -7.30 -19.58 5.53
CA SER A 8 -6.20 -20.55 5.73
C SER A 8 -5.00 -20.37 4.78
N GLU A 9 -4.91 -19.27 4.02
CA GLU A 9 -3.99 -19.17 2.88
C GLU A 9 -3.07 -17.93 2.87
N CYS A 10 -2.92 -17.20 3.97
CA CYS A 10 -1.93 -16.11 4.01
C CYS A 10 -1.13 -16.13 5.32
N SER A 11 0.15 -16.46 5.24
CA SER A 11 1.09 -16.43 6.35
C SER A 11 1.94 -15.17 6.31
N ILE A 12 1.59 -14.16 7.10
CA ILE A 12 2.61 -13.23 7.63
C ILE A 12 2.86 -13.67 9.06
N VAL A 13 3.99 -14.35 9.29
CA VAL A 13 4.39 -14.80 10.62
C VAL A 13 5.13 -13.66 11.29
N SER A 14 4.40 -12.77 11.97
CA SER A 14 4.99 -12.02 13.08
C SER A 14 4.50 -12.66 14.39
N VAL A 15 5.44 -13.18 15.17
CA VAL A 15 5.19 -13.59 16.56
C VAL A 15 5.81 -12.49 17.40
N MET A 16 4.96 -11.70 18.05
CA MET A 16 5.42 -10.79 19.09
C MET A 16 5.51 -11.61 20.37
N ILE A 17 6.72 -11.78 20.89
CA ILE A 17 6.98 -12.38 22.20
C ILE A 17 7.18 -11.20 23.15
N SER A 18 6.54 -11.23 24.32
CA SER A 18 6.80 -10.21 25.34
C SER A 18 8.27 -10.27 25.77
N LYS A 19 8.82 -9.16 26.29
CA LYS A 19 10.20 -9.18 26.80
C LYS A 19 10.40 -10.27 27.87
N GLU A 20 9.43 -10.41 28.76
CA GLU A 20 9.46 -11.41 29.84
C GLU A 20 9.45 -12.84 29.30
N ASP A 21 8.57 -13.15 28.35
CA ASP A 21 8.53 -14.47 27.70
C ASP A 21 9.79 -14.73 26.85
N GLY A 22 10.35 -13.67 26.24
CA GLY A 22 11.58 -13.73 25.45
C GLY A 22 12.81 -14.02 26.31
N ASP A 23 12.91 -13.36 27.47
CA ASP A 23 13.96 -13.57 28.45
C ASP A 23 13.85 -15.00 29.05
N ALA A 24 12.62 -15.47 29.36
CA ALA A 24 12.37 -16.84 29.83
C ALA A 24 12.72 -17.92 28.77
N LEU A 25 12.41 -17.67 27.48
CA LEU A 25 12.82 -18.55 26.38
C LEU A 25 14.34 -18.58 26.20
N ALA A 26 15.02 -17.46 26.42
CA ALA A 26 16.48 -17.38 26.37
C ALA A 26 17.13 -18.19 27.51
N GLU A 27 16.59 -18.11 28.72
CA GLU A 27 17.03 -18.92 29.87
C GLU A 27 16.81 -20.42 29.63
N LEU A 28 15.64 -20.81 29.12
CA LEU A 28 15.33 -22.20 28.77
C LEU A 28 16.29 -22.76 27.71
N ARG A 29 16.61 -21.96 26.68
CA ARG A 29 17.61 -22.35 25.67
C ARG A 29 19.02 -22.46 26.25
N GLY A 30 19.38 -21.60 27.21
CA GLY A 30 20.66 -21.66 27.92
C GLY A 30 20.80 -22.92 28.78
N ALA A 31 19.72 -23.37 29.42
CA ALA A 31 19.69 -24.56 30.25
C ALA A 31 19.63 -25.88 29.45
N SER A 32 19.15 -25.85 28.21
CA SER A 32 19.06 -27.05 27.33
C SER A 32 19.33 -26.69 25.86
N PRO A 33 20.61 -26.51 25.48
CA PRO A 33 21.00 -25.97 24.16
C PRO A 33 20.64 -26.88 22.97
N SER A 34 20.41 -28.17 23.22
CA SER A 34 20.15 -29.18 22.20
C SER A 34 18.67 -29.56 22.07
N GLN A 35 17.77 -28.88 22.79
CA GLN A 35 16.34 -29.17 22.73
C GLN A 35 15.65 -28.22 21.76
N ASP A 36 15.03 -28.75 20.72
CA ASP A 36 14.25 -27.96 19.78
C ASP A 36 13.02 -27.34 20.47
N LEU A 37 12.91 -26.01 20.43
CA LEU A 37 11.74 -25.28 20.89
C LEU A 37 10.61 -25.44 19.88
N GLN A 38 9.61 -26.27 20.19
CA GLN A 38 8.42 -26.41 19.34
C GLN A 38 7.39 -25.34 19.69
N VAL A 39 7.18 -24.39 18.77
CA VAL A 39 6.10 -23.40 18.85
C VAL A 39 4.89 -23.94 18.08
N SER A 40 3.89 -24.41 18.81
CA SER A 40 2.61 -24.84 18.22
C SER A 40 1.59 -23.71 18.29
N ILE A 41 0.93 -23.41 17.17
CA ILE A 41 -0.08 -22.36 17.11
C ILE A 41 -1.39 -22.96 16.63
N ALA A 42 -2.40 -22.96 17.51
CA ALA A 42 -3.72 -23.50 17.24
C ALA A 42 -4.73 -22.36 17.03
N LEU A 43 -5.52 -22.43 15.96
CA LEU A 43 -6.68 -21.57 15.77
C LEU A 43 -7.83 -22.10 16.64
N SER A 44 -8.05 -21.48 17.80
CA SER A 44 -9.10 -21.90 18.73
C SER A 44 -10.49 -21.38 18.37
N LYS A 45 -10.57 -20.27 17.61
CA LYS A 45 -11.83 -19.66 17.18
C LYS A 45 -11.62 -18.84 15.90
N SER A 46 -12.49 -19.03 14.91
CA SER A 46 -12.62 -18.12 13.76
C SER A 46 -13.96 -17.40 13.86
N ASP A 47 -13.97 -16.10 13.57
CA ASP A 47 -15.20 -15.36 13.35
C ASP A 47 -15.33 -15.10 11.84
N PRO A 48 -16.29 -15.73 11.14
CA PRO A 48 -16.46 -15.56 9.70
C PRO A 48 -16.81 -14.12 9.32
N SER A 49 -17.15 -13.27 10.29
CA SER A 49 -17.34 -11.83 10.08
C SER A 49 -16.04 -11.08 9.79
N PHE A 50 -14.88 -11.64 10.18
CA PHE A 50 -13.55 -11.06 9.98
C PHE A 50 -12.75 -11.89 8.97
N ASN A 51 -12.95 -11.58 7.69
CA ASN A 51 -12.21 -12.17 6.59
C ASN A 51 -11.19 -11.18 6.04
N VAL A 52 -9.94 -11.61 5.88
CA VAL A 52 -8.83 -10.84 5.27
C VAL A 52 -9.16 -10.34 3.86
N ARG A 53 -10.06 -11.04 3.16
CA ARG A 53 -10.54 -10.69 1.82
C ARG A 53 -11.67 -9.67 1.83
N ASN A 54 -12.23 -9.30 3.01
CA ASN A 54 -13.37 -8.37 3.11
C ASN A 54 -12.92 -6.96 3.49
N VAL A 55 -13.71 -5.97 3.06
CA VAL A 55 -13.65 -4.60 3.56
C VAL A 55 -14.52 -4.51 4.82
N ALA A 56 -14.08 -3.77 5.84
CA ALA A 56 -14.87 -3.61 7.06
C ALA A 56 -16.19 -2.85 6.78
N ALA A 57 -17.30 -3.31 7.38
CA ALA A 57 -18.62 -2.73 7.14
C ALA A 57 -18.77 -1.26 7.61
N PHE A 58 -17.88 -0.78 8.48
CA PHE A 58 -17.82 0.61 8.93
C PHE A 58 -16.93 1.49 8.04
N SER A 59 -16.19 0.90 7.08
CA SER A 59 -15.30 1.67 6.21
C SER A 59 -16.14 2.54 5.29
N SER A 60 -15.86 3.85 5.31
CA SER A 60 -16.45 4.78 4.36
C SER A 60 -16.07 4.40 2.94
N GLN A 61 -16.98 4.69 2.01
CA GLN A 61 -16.83 4.45 0.59
C GLN A 61 -16.82 5.80 -0.12
N GLY A 62 -16.10 5.88 -1.24
CA GLY A 62 -16.24 6.99 -2.18
C GLY A 62 -17.53 6.89 -3.01
N PRO A 63 -17.60 7.66 -4.10
CA PRO A 63 -16.61 8.66 -4.52
C PRO A 63 -16.55 9.86 -3.56
N CYS A 64 -15.52 10.70 -3.73
CA CYS A 64 -15.61 12.08 -3.24
C CYS A 64 -16.78 12.82 -3.91
N ARG A 65 -17.15 14.00 -3.37
CA ARG A 65 -18.22 14.83 -3.94
C ARG A 65 -17.99 15.18 -5.42
N ASP A 66 -16.74 15.29 -5.83
CA ASP A 66 -16.28 15.60 -7.19
C ASP A 66 -16.01 14.35 -8.04
N GLY A 67 -16.42 13.16 -7.58
CA GLY A 67 -16.29 11.91 -8.33
C GLY A 67 -14.99 11.13 -8.08
N ARG A 68 -14.00 11.71 -7.40
CA ARG A 68 -12.71 11.05 -7.19
C ARG A 68 -12.79 9.71 -6.47
N LEU A 69 -11.89 8.82 -6.86
CA LEU A 69 -11.64 7.54 -6.21
C LEU A 69 -11.13 7.75 -4.78
N LYS A 70 -11.95 7.34 -3.80
CA LYS A 70 -11.54 7.14 -2.40
C LYS A 70 -12.20 5.89 -1.82
N PRO A 71 -11.56 5.23 -0.84
CA PRO A 71 -10.18 5.46 -0.37
C PRO A 71 -9.14 5.14 -1.45
N ASP A 72 -7.88 5.57 -1.30
CA ASP A 72 -6.83 5.20 -2.28
C ASP A 72 -6.40 3.73 -2.10
N ILE A 73 -6.23 3.31 -0.85
CA ILE A 73 -5.73 2.00 -0.47
C ILE A 73 -6.36 1.56 0.85
N LEU A 74 -6.45 0.25 1.06
CA LEU A 74 -6.93 -0.36 2.29
C LEU A 74 -5.78 -0.89 3.15
N ALA A 75 -6.00 -0.91 4.46
CA ALA A 75 -5.15 -1.61 5.42
C ALA A 75 -6.01 -2.25 6.51
N PRO A 76 -5.50 -3.22 7.28
CA PRO A 76 -6.24 -3.84 8.38
C PRO A 76 -6.69 -2.79 9.41
N GLY A 77 -8.00 -2.67 9.62
CA GLY A 77 -8.56 -1.69 10.56
C GLY A 77 -9.51 -2.27 11.59
N ALA A 78 -9.78 -3.58 11.56
CA ALA A 78 -10.77 -4.21 12.42
C ALA A 78 -10.09 -5.16 13.42
N SER A 79 -10.47 -5.05 14.69
CA SER A 79 -9.91 -5.85 15.79
C SER A 79 -8.38 -5.76 15.92
N ILE A 80 -7.84 -4.55 15.78
CA ILE A 80 -6.41 -4.27 15.88
C ILE A 80 -6.03 -4.08 17.35
N TRP A 81 -5.10 -4.91 17.84
CA TRP A 81 -4.43 -4.68 19.12
C TRP A 81 -3.34 -3.64 18.95
N SER A 82 -3.34 -2.60 19.80
CA SER A 82 -2.29 -1.59 19.87
C SER A 82 -2.08 -1.15 21.32
N ALA A 83 -1.11 -0.26 21.55
CA ALA A 83 -0.79 0.25 22.88
C ALA A 83 -2.03 0.90 23.52
N SER A 84 -2.30 0.56 24.79
CA SER A 84 -3.35 1.22 25.57
C SER A 84 -2.75 2.34 26.41
N SER A 85 -3.48 3.44 26.50
CA SER A 85 -3.17 4.54 27.42
C SER A 85 -3.71 4.25 28.83
N ASP A 86 -3.06 4.83 29.85
CA ASP A 86 -3.39 4.71 31.28
C ASP A 86 -4.49 5.70 31.74
N GLY A 87 -5.07 6.47 30.82
CA GLY A 87 -6.29 7.25 31.05
C GLY A 87 -6.12 8.52 31.90
N ARG A 88 -4.90 8.98 32.16
CA ARG A 88 -4.64 10.25 32.88
C ARG A 88 -4.43 11.37 31.86
N PRO A 89 -5.15 12.51 31.87
CA PRO A 89 -5.10 13.52 30.80
C PRO A 89 -3.79 14.34 30.71
N TYR A 90 -2.88 14.20 31.68
CA TYR A 90 -1.48 14.68 31.59
C TYR A 90 -0.53 13.63 31.01
N THR A 91 -1.04 12.44 30.75
CA THR A 91 -0.47 11.46 29.83
C THR A 91 -1.42 11.37 28.62
N PHE A 92 -0.89 11.04 27.46
CA PHE A 92 -1.69 11.10 26.24
C PHE A 92 -2.62 9.87 26.18
N GLN A 93 -3.91 10.06 25.89
CA GLN A 93 -4.78 9.21 25.04
C GLN A 93 -5.99 8.42 25.64
N CYS A 94 -6.56 7.54 24.78
CA CYS A 94 -7.96 7.26 24.45
C CYS A 94 -8.52 5.99 25.13
N ASN A 95 -9.18 6.10 26.27
CA ASN A 95 -9.97 5.00 26.83
C ASN A 95 -11.29 5.52 27.41
N GLU A 96 -12.42 5.02 26.91
CA GLU A 96 -13.73 5.28 27.51
C GLU A 96 -14.46 4.02 28.03
N SER A 97 -13.89 2.81 27.93
CA SER A 97 -14.73 1.62 28.19
C SER A 97 -14.06 0.38 28.76
N ASP A 98 -12.88 0.46 29.38
CA ASP A 98 -12.33 -0.68 30.11
C ASP A 98 -11.71 -0.25 31.44
N SER A 99 -12.13 -0.94 32.51
CA SER A 99 -11.83 -0.62 33.90
C SER A 99 -10.46 -1.12 34.37
N ASN A 100 -9.66 -1.73 33.49
CA ASN A 100 -8.30 -2.15 33.82
C ASN A 100 -7.28 -1.02 33.49
N PRO A 101 -6.77 -0.30 34.49
CA PRO A 101 -5.80 0.79 34.29
C PRO A 101 -4.40 0.29 33.90
N ASP A 102 -4.09 -1.00 34.05
CA ASP A 102 -2.75 -1.56 33.87
C ASP A 102 -2.56 -2.33 32.55
N ARG A 103 -3.53 -2.28 31.63
CA ARG A 103 -3.40 -3.00 30.35
C ARG A 103 -2.39 -2.30 29.44
N ALA A 104 -1.40 -3.05 28.95
CA ALA A 104 -0.44 -2.54 27.96
C ALA A 104 -1.03 -2.47 26.54
N LEU A 105 -2.04 -3.31 26.25
CA LEU A 105 -2.66 -3.43 24.93
C LEU A 105 -4.17 -3.26 25.00
N LEU A 106 -4.73 -2.58 24.00
CA LEU A 106 -6.16 -2.39 23.77
C LEU A 106 -6.51 -2.77 22.33
N LYS A 107 -7.64 -3.46 22.17
CA LYS A 107 -8.19 -3.82 20.86
C LYS A 107 -9.21 -2.79 20.39
N MET A 108 -8.97 -2.16 19.25
CA MET A 108 -9.87 -1.18 18.65
C MET A 108 -10.21 -1.54 17.20
N SER A 109 -11.25 -0.92 16.66
CA SER A 109 -11.63 -1.05 15.25
C SER A 109 -11.96 0.33 14.69
N GLY A 110 -11.50 0.61 13.48
CA GLY A 110 -11.77 1.85 12.77
C GLY A 110 -10.81 2.03 11.59
N THR A 111 -11.18 2.90 10.65
CA THR A 111 -10.21 3.41 9.67
C THR A 111 -9.08 4.14 10.37
N SER A 112 -9.32 4.72 11.56
CA SER A 112 -8.29 5.23 12.48
C SER A 112 -7.22 4.22 12.88
N MET A 113 -7.49 2.91 12.81
CA MET A 113 -6.50 1.85 13.05
C MET A 113 -5.82 1.41 11.74
N ALA A 114 -6.50 1.50 10.60
CA ALA A 114 -5.92 1.22 9.29
C ALA A 114 -4.90 2.31 8.86
N THR A 115 -5.21 3.58 9.12
CA THR A 115 -4.34 4.73 8.77
C THR A 115 -2.92 4.63 9.35
N PRO A 116 -2.70 4.37 10.66
CA PRO A 116 -1.35 4.26 11.19
C PRO A 116 -0.58 3.04 10.67
N ILE A 117 -1.26 1.95 10.26
CA ILE A 117 -0.60 0.83 9.58
C ILE A 117 -0.07 1.31 8.21
N ALA A 118 -0.90 1.99 7.41
CA ALA A 118 -0.46 2.54 6.14
C ALA A 118 0.67 3.58 6.30
N ALA A 119 0.62 4.40 7.36
CA ALA A 119 1.68 5.36 7.67
C ALA A 119 3.01 4.67 8.03
N GLY A 120 2.97 3.62 8.86
CA GLY A 120 4.15 2.82 9.18
C GLY A 120 4.73 2.12 7.95
N SER A 121 3.88 1.59 7.07
CA SER A 121 4.28 1.02 5.78
C SER A 121 4.94 2.06 4.87
N ALA A 122 4.39 3.27 4.76
CA ALA A 122 5.00 4.36 4.00
C ALA A 122 6.38 4.76 4.55
N ALA A 123 6.56 4.73 5.88
CA ALA A 123 7.85 5.00 6.51
C ALA A 123 8.90 3.93 6.14
N LEU A 124 8.51 2.65 6.08
CA LEU A 124 9.39 1.56 5.63
C LEU A 124 9.77 1.71 4.15
N VAL A 125 8.82 2.06 3.28
CA VAL A 125 9.11 2.33 1.86
C VAL A 125 10.05 3.53 1.70
N ARG A 126 9.88 4.59 2.50
CA ARG A 126 10.80 5.73 2.48
C ARG A 126 12.21 5.32 2.95
N GLN A 127 12.30 4.53 4.02
CA GLN A 127 13.58 4.01 4.50
C GLN A 127 14.27 3.16 3.44
N TYR A 128 13.51 2.31 2.75
CA TYR A 128 13.99 1.47 1.65
C TYR A 128 14.70 2.30 0.56
N PHE A 129 14.08 3.39 0.08
CA PHE A 129 14.71 4.27 -0.91
C PHE A 129 15.85 5.13 -0.36
N ARG A 130 15.82 5.49 0.91
CA ARG A 130 16.90 6.27 1.53
C ARG A 130 18.17 5.44 1.74
N GLU A 131 18.01 4.18 2.15
CA GLU A 131 19.11 3.29 2.53
C GLU A 131 19.69 2.47 1.37
N LYS A 132 19.28 2.78 0.12
CA LYS A 132 19.79 2.12 -1.10
C LYS A 132 19.44 0.62 -1.16
N HIS A 133 18.34 0.25 -0.53
CA HIS A 133 17.76 -1.07 -0.73
C HIS A 133 17.06 -1.17 -2.08
N HIS A 134 17.02 -0.12 -2.90
CA HIS A 134 16.73 -0.19 -4.32
C HIS A 134 18.04 -0.28 -5.11
N THR A 135 18.28 -1.39 -5.81
CA THR A 135 19.24 -1.36 -6.92
C THR A 135 18.46 -1.61 -8.19
N PHE A 136 18.17 -0.54 -8.92
CA PHE A 136 17.53 -0.65 -10.23
C PHE A 136 18.49 -1.42 -11.16
N ALA A 137 18.05 -2.56 -11.71
CA ALA A 137 18.83 -3.31 -12.70
C ALA A 137 19.07 -2.50 -13.99
N ASP A 138 18.27 -1.45 -14.21
CA ASP A 138 18.52 -0.42 -15.22
C ASP A 138 18.80 0.92 -14.52
N THR A 139 20.08 1.31 -14.49
CA THR A 139 20.57 2.58 -13.92
C THR A 139 20.08 3.81 -14.72
N LYS A 140 19.34 3.60 -15.80
CA LYS A 140 18.85 4.61 -16.73
C LYS A 140 17.89 5.63 -16.11
N TRP A 141 17.13 5.26 -15.07
CA TRP A 141 16.05 6.12 -14.56
C TRP A 141 16.25 6.64 -13.15
N MET A 142 17.13 6.02 -12.36
CA MET A 142 17.55 6.52 -11.04
C MET A 142 18.95 5.98 -10.72
N GLY A 143 19.89 6.88 -10.43
CA GLY A 143 21.27 6.49 -10.12
C GLY A 143 21.37 5.63 -8.86
N ALA A 144 22.50 4.95 -8.67
CA ALA A 144 22.82 4.08 -7.52
C ALA A 144 22.88 4.78 -6.14
N ALA A 145 22.43 6.03 -6.05
CA ALA A 145 22.37 6.80 -4.82
C ALA A 145 21.01 6.62 -4.13
N GLY A 146 21.02 6.67 -2.80
CA GLY A 146 19.81 6.80 -2.01
C GLY A 146 19.09 8.09 -2.39
N PHE A 147 17.77 8.12 -2.37
CA PHE A 147 17.02 9.35 -2.60
C PHE A 147 15.88 9.52 -1.60
N GLU A 148 15.52 10.77 -1.35
CA GLU A 148 14.40 11.14 -0.48
C GLU A 148 13.10 11.08 -1.26
N ALA A 149 12.51 9.88 -1.34
CA ALA A 149 11.26 9.66 -2.07
C ALA A 149 10.17 10.66 -1.69
N SER A 150 9.64 11.35 -2.70
CA SER A 150 8.53 12.30 -2.53
C SER A 150 7.24 11.60 -2.08
N SER A 151 6.28 12.35 -1.54
CA SER A 151 4.96 11.81 -1.17
C SER A 151 4.24 11.16 -2.36
N ALA A 152 4.44 11.70 -3.57
CA ALA A 152 3.90 11.15 -4.81
C ALA A 152 4.50 9.78 -5.13
N VAL A 153 5.83 9.64 -5.00
CA VAL A 153 6.52 8.34 -5.16
C VAL A 153 6.04 7.33 -4.13
N LEU A 154 5.99 7.70 -2.84
CA LEU A 154 5.52 6.80 -1.80
C LEU A 154 4.08 6.34 -2.06
N ARG A 155 3.21 7.26 -2.52
CA ARG A 155 1.84 6.93 -2.92
C ARG A 155 1.83 5.97 -4.11
N ALA A 156 2.52 6.29 -5.20
CA ALA A 156 2.57 5.45 -6.41
C ALA A 156 3.06 4.03 -6.09
N VAL A 157 4.13 3.89 -5.31
CA VAL A 157 4.70 2.58 -4.94
C VAL A 157 3.71 1.74 -4.14
N LEU A 158 3.05 2.34 -3.13
CA LEU A 158 2.07 1.63 -2.32
C LEU A 158 0.82 1.23 -3.11
N LEU A 159 0.36 2.08 -4.03
CA LEU A 159 -0.78 1.78 -4.90
C LEU A 159 -0.43 0.71 -5.95
N ASN A 160 0.76 0.76 -6.54
CA ASN A 160 1.22 -0.21 -7.52
C ASN A 160 1.32 -1.62 -6.90
N GLY A 161 1.84 -1.70 -5.67
CA GLY A 161 1.94 -2.93 -4.92
C GLY A 161 0.63 -3.40 -4.27
N ALA A 162 -0.46 -2.64 -4.35
CA ALA A 162 -1.71 -3.02 -3.71
C ALA A 162 -2.30 -4.31 -4.30
N VAL A 163 -2.87 -5.14 -3.44
CA VAL A 163 -3.45 -6.45 -3.80
C VAL A 163 -4.98 -6.35 -3.79
N PRO A 164 -5.66 -6.74 -4.88
CA PRO A 164 -7.13 -6.77 -4.93
C PRO A 164 -7.72 -7.66 -3.83
N LEU A 165 -8.72 -7.15 -3.13
CA LEU A 165 -9.56 -7.95 -2.25
C LEU A 165 -10.66 -8.63 -3.08
N THR A 166 -10.84 -9.92 -2.85
CA THR A 166 -11.79 -10.79 -3.57
C THR A 166 -13.03 -11.16 -2.75
N GLY A 167 -13.16 -10.60 -1.55
CA GLY A 167 -14.27 -10.87 -0.65
C GLY A 167 -15.44 -9.92 -0.86
N ARG A 168 -15.96 -9.37 0.24
CA ARG A 168 -17.19 -8.58 0.31
C ARG A 168 -17.01 -7.28 1.07
N TYR A 169 -17.94 -6.35 0.86
CA TYR A 169 -18.12 -5.22 1.77
C TYR A 169 -18.86 -5.68 3.04
N GLY A 170 -18.18 -5.66 4.18
CA GLY A 170 -18.64 -6.33 5.39
C GLY A 170 -18.76 -7.84 5.24
N SER A 171 -19.39 -8.50 6.20
CA SER A 171 -19.58 -9.96 6.19
C SER A 171 -20.77 -10.43 5.35
N LYS A 172 -21.73 -9.53 5.10
CA LYS A 172 -23.00 -9.84 4.41
C LYS A 172 -23.28 -8.96 3.19
N GLY A 173 -22.40 -8.03 2.84
CA GLY A 173 -22.60 -7.14 1.71
C GLY A 173 -22.22 -7.75 0.36
N PRO A 174 -22.26 -6.93 -0.70
CA PRO A 174 -21.96 -7.36 -2.06
C PRO A 174 -20.50 -7.78 -2.20
N HIS A 175 -20.23 -8.59 -3.24
CA HIS A 175 -18.87 -8.89 -3.67
C HIS A 175 -18.18 -7.61 -4.15
N LEU A 176 -16.88 -7.53 -3.87
CA LEU A 176 -16.07 -6.40 -4.30
C LEU A 176 -15.84 -6.50 -5.81
N ALA A 177 -16.10 -5.41 -6.52
CA ALA A 177 -15.65 -5.26 -7.91
C ALA A 177 -14.12 -5.20 -7.98
N PRO A 178 -13.49 -5.48 -9.13
CA PRO A 178 -12.05 -5.28 -9.33
C PRO A 178 -11.63 -3.83 -9.03
N PRO A 179 -10.41 -3.61 -8.50
CA PRO A 179 -9.85 -2.27 -8.38
C PRO A 179 -9.43 -1.73 -9.77
N PRO A 180 -9.33 -0.39 -9.93
CA PRO A 180 -9.72 0.61 -8.94
C PRO A 180 -11.24 0.74 -8.76
N ASN A 181 -11.73 0.91 -7.53
CA ASN A 181 -13.15 1.26 -7.27
C ASN A 181 -13.35 1.98 -5.93
N HIS A 182 -14.53 2.60 -5.75
CA HIS A 182 -14.86 3.43 -4.58
C HIS A 182 -14.98 2.68 -3.23
N ILE A 183 -14.82 1.35 -3.21
CA ILE A 183 -14.89 0.56 -1.97
C ILE A 183 -13.49 0.18 -1.51
N GLN A 184 -12.66 -0.36 -2.42
CA GLN A 184 -11.32 -0.84 -2.09
C GLN A 184 -10.17 0.04 -2.61
N GLY A 185 -10.47 1.12 -3.32
CA GLY A 185 -9.45 1.91 -4.01
C GLY A 185 -8.67 1.02 -4.97
N HIS A 186 -7.35 1.08 -4.89
CA HIS A 186 -6.41 0.20 -5.61
C HIS A 186 -6.24 -1.18 -4.96
N GLY A 187 -6.86 -1.43 -3.81
CA GLY A 187 -6.81 -2.69 -3.07
C GLY A 187 -6.16 -2.56 -1.70
N LYS A 188 -5.74 -3.71 -1.14
CA LYS A 188 -5.10 -3.81 0.17
C LYS A 188 -3.60 -3.59 0.06
N LEU A 189 -3.06 -2.74 0.92
CA LEU A 189 -1.62 -2.54 1.09
C LEU A 189 -0.91 -3.86 1.37
N GLU A 190 0.17 -4.09 0.63
CA GLU A 190 1.04 -5.25 0.78
C GLU A 190 2.49 -4.82 0.45
N LEU A 191 3.38 -4.85 1.45
CA LEU A 191 4.74 -4.35 1.27
C LEU A 191 5.59 -5.28 0.40
N THR A 192 5.34 -6.59 0.47
CA THR A 192 6.08 -7.61 -0.27
C THR A 192 5.91 -7.51 -1.79
N THR A 193 4.80 -6.90 -2.24
CA THR A 193 4.52 -6.59 -3.64
C THR A 193 4.78 -5.13 -4.00
N SER A 194 5.07 -4.27 -3.02
CA SER A 194 5.39 -2.85 -3.23
C SER A 194 6.90 -2.60 -3.35
N ILE A 195 7.72 -3.33 -2.58
CA ILE A 195 9.19 -3.20 -2.55
C ILE A 195 9.84 -4.59 -2.55
N VAL A 196 11.04 -4.67 -3.10
CA VAL A 196 11.78 -5.93 -3.28
C VAL A 196 12.96 -5.95 -2.32
N VAL A 197 13.00 -6.92 -1.40
CA VAL A 197 14.15 -7.11 -0.51
C VAL A 197 14.81 -8.44 -0.85
N PRO A 198 15.98 -8.46 -1.53
CA PRO A 198 16.66 -9.71 -1.85
C PRO A 198 17.12 -10.42 -0.55
N PRO A 199 16.94 -11.74 -0.42
CA PRO A 199 17.28 -12.50 0.79
C PRO A 199 18.75 -12.42 1.23
N SER A 200 19.67 -12.08 0.33
CA SER A 200 21.12 -12.12 0.54
C SER A 200 21.84 -10.82 0.16
N GLY A 201 21.10 -9.73 -0.12
CA GLY A 201 21.68 -8.49 -0.67
C GLY A 201 22.18 -8.61 -2.12
N LEU A 202 22.00 -9.78 -2.75
CA LEU A 202 22.30 -10.02 -4.15
C LEU A 202 20.98 -10.14 -4.94
N TRP A 203 20.84 -9.31 -5.95
CA TRP A 203 19.62 -9.13 -6.77
C TRP A 203 19.50 -10.14 -7.91
N GLU A 204 20.43 -11.08 -8.00
CA GLU A 204 20.35 -12.19 -8.95
C GLU A 204 19.21 -13.13 -8.52
N GLY A 205 18.01 -12.89 -9.05
CA GLY A 205 16.88 -13.83 -8.97
C GLY A 205 15.58 -13.32 -8.34
N SER A 206 15.38 -12.00 -8.16
CA SER A 206 14.04 -11.49 -7.80
C SER A 206 13.15 -11.36 -9.04
N ASP A 207 11.98 -12.02 -9.05
CA ASP A 207 11.01 -11.98 -10.15
C ASP A 207 10.29 -10.62 -10.30
N ILE A 208 10.40 -9.73 -9.29
CA ILE A 208 9.75 -8.43 -9.26
C ILE A 208 10.76 -7.33 -9.56
N MET A 209 10.45 -6.48 -10.53
CA MET A 209 11.20 -5.27 -10.85
C MET A 209 10.34 -4.05 -10.54
N VAL A 210 10.86 -3.15 -9.69
CA VAL A 210 10.23 -1.85 -9.42
C VAL A 210 11.08 -0.78 -10.09
N ALA A 211 10.48 -0.01 -11.00
CA ALA A 211 11.07 1.19 -11.58
C ALA A 211 10.31 2.41 -11.05
N VAL A 212 11.03 3.41 -10.55
CA VAL A 212 10.46 4.66 -10.04
C VAL A 212 11.05 5.80 -10.84
N ILE A 213 10.24 6.83 -11.10
CA ILE A 213 10.69 8.07 -11.70
C ILE A 213 10.19 9.19 -10.80
N ASP A 214 11.11 10.01 -10.28
CA ASP A 214 10.79 11.14 -9.42
C ASP A 214 11.21 12.47 -10.07
N GLY A 215 10.24 13.38 -10.23
CA GLY A 215 10.46 14.72 -10.77
C GLY A 215 11.19 15.67 -9.83
N LEU A 216 11.30 15.32 -8.54
CA LEU A 216 11.97 16.17 -7.54
C LEU A 216 13.41 15.74 -7.24
N ASN A 217 13.75 14.47 -7.50
CA ASN A 217 15.05 13.89 -7.14
C ASN A 217 15.73 13.30 -8.38
N GLN A 218 16.29 14.18 -9.22
CA GLN A 218 17.07 13.79 -10.39
C GLN A 218 18.54 13.54 -10.00
N PRO A 219 19.27 12.62 -10.66
CA PRO A 219 20.70 12.42 -10.44
C PRO A 219 21.48 13.74 -10.67
N PRO A 220 22.49 14.06 -9.84
CA PRO A 220 23.35 15.21 -10.09
C PRO A 220 23.98 15.13 -11.49
N GLY A 221 23.73 16.11 -12.34
CA GLY A 221 24.25 16.18 -13.72
C GLY A 221 23.32 15.68 -14.83
N SER A 222 22.07 15.29 -14.54
CA SER A 222 21.08 15.06 -15.60
C SER A 222 20.56 16.41 -16.12
N ASP A 223 20.97 16.78 -17.33
CA ASP A 223 20.62 18.05 -17.99
C ASP A 223 19.17 18.09 -18.55
N THR A 224 18.33 17.16 -18.11
CA THR A 224 16.97 16.96 -18.58
C THR A 224 16.07 16.80 -17.39
N ASP A 225 15.17 17.75 -17.19
CA ASP A 225 14.01 17.60 -16.32
C ASP A 225 13.14 16.48 -16.91
N THR A 226 13.38 15.23 -16.48
CA THR A 226 12.79 14.05 -17.12
C THR A 226 11.38 13.73 -16.65
N ALA A 227 10.87 14.41 -15.60
CA ALA A 227 9.60 14.06 -14.97
C ALA A 227 8.64 15.21 -14.72
N ARG A 228 9.05 16.47 -14.90
CA ARG A 228 8.08 17.59 -14.96
C ARG A 228 7.59 17.72 -16.39
N VAL A 229 6.29 17.99 -16.51
CA VAL A 229 5.62 18.23 -17.78
C VAL A 229 4.94 19.58 -17.72
N THR A 230 5.02 20.30 -18.84
CA THR A 230 4.24 21.51 -19.09
C THR A 230 3.02 21.18 -19.95
N GLU A 231 2.07 22.10 -20.02
CA GLU A 231 0.85 21.90 -20.82
C GLU A 231 1.20 21.55 -22.28
N GLY A 232 0.65 20.45 -22.78
CA GLY A 232 0.91 19.93 -24.13
C GLY A 232 2.20 19.10 -24.28
N GLU A 233 3.03 18.99 -23.23
CA GLU A 233 4.25 18.20 -23.25
C GLU A 233 3.96 16.71 -23.00
N ILE A 234 4.57 15.83 -23.81
CA ILE A 234 4.45 14.38 -23.65
C ILE A 234 5.81 13.79 -23.30
N ARG A 235 5.90 13.14 -22.15
CA ARG A 235 7.08 12.37 -21.72
C ARG A 235 6.83 10.88 -21.92
N ARG A 236 7.80 10.21 -22.54
CA ARG A 236 7.72 8.77 -22.86
C ARG A 236 8.82 8.02 -22.13
N HIS A 237 8.44 6.94 -21.48
CA HIS A 237 9.36 6.02 -20.83
C HIS A 237 9.15 4.62 -21.40
N CYS A 238 10.23 3.98 -21.83
CA CYS A 238 10.19 2.60 -22.32
C CYS A 238 10.56 1.66 -21.18
N VAL A 239 9.71 0.65 -20.97
CA VAL A 239 9.93 -0.43 -19.99
C VAL A 239 10.06 -1.74 -20.76
N SER A 240 11.13 -2.50 -20.51
CA SER A 240 11.32 -3.83 -21.09
C SER A 240 10.75 -4.89 -20.15
N VAL A 241 9.79 -5.69 -20.63
CA VAL A 241 9.21 -6.81 -19.89
C VAL A 241 9.88 -8.09 -20.34
N SER A 242 10.67 -8.72 -19.47
CA SER A 242 11.45 -9.93 -19.79
C SER A 242 10.73 -11.25 -19.52
N SER A 243 9.62 -11.21 -18.77
CA SER A 243 8.82 -12.37 -18.40
C SER A 243 7.34 -11.99 -18.25
N SER A 244 6.45 -12.91 -18.59
CA SER A 244 5.00 -12.80 -18.36
C SER A 244 4.53 -13.53 -17.10
N SER A 245 5.45 -14.00 -16.24
CA SER A 245 5.13 -14.73 -15.01
C SER A 245 4.39 -13.90 -13.97
N LEU A 246 4.53 -12.56 -14.03
CA LEU A 246 3.88 -11.61 -13.15
C LEU A 246 3.22 -10.49 -13.98
N PRO A 247 2.10 -9.91 -13.51
CA PRO A 247 1.47 -8.79 -14.19
C PRO A 247 2.35 -7.55 -14.12
N LEU A 248 2.43 -6.81 -15.22
CA LEU A 248 2.95 -5.44 -15.22
C LEU A 248 1.86 -4.51 -14.68
N LYS A 249 2.21 -3.67 -13.72
CA LYS A 249 1.38 -2.55 -13.26
C LYS A 249 2.16 -1.26 -13.38
N ILE A 250 1.52 -0.22 -13.89
CA ILE A 250 2.12 1.11 -14.03
C ILE A 250 1.21 2.09 -13.30
N THR A 251 1.75 2.78 -12.29
CA THR A 251 1.00 3.78 -11.51
C THR A 251 1.64 5.15 -11.62
N LEU A 252 0.87 6.12 -12.09
CA LEU A 252 1.16 7.55 -12.04
C LEU A 252 0.49 8.16 -10.80
N ALA A 253 1.21 9.00 -10.06
CA ALA A 253 0.62 9.80 -8.98
C ALA A 253 1.34 11.14 -8.87
N TRP A 254 0.60 12.21 -8.59
CA TRP A 254 1.16 13.54 -8.41
C TRP A 254 0.56 14.27 -7.21
N THR A 255 1.30 15.25 -6.71
CA THR A 255 0.82 16.16 -5.66
C THR A 255 0.23 17.39 -6.34
N ASP A 256 -1.07 17.33 -6.60
CA ASP A 256 -1.81 18.41 -7.23
C ASP A 256 -1.93 19.64 -6.29
N PRO A 257 -1.89 20.90 -6.80
CA PRO A 257 -2.12 22.09 -5.99
C PRO A 257 -3.49 22.06 -5.30
N PRO A 258 -3.64 22.75 -4.17
CA PRO A 258 -4.92 22.80 -3.48
C PRO A 258 -5.97 23.54 -4.32
N ALA A 259 -7.11 22.90 -4.56
CA ALA A 259 -8.26 23.56 -5.15
C ALA A 259 -8.94 24.53 -4.17
N ALA A 260 -9.73 25.46 -4.72
CA ALA A 260 -10.57 26.35 -3.94
C ALA A 260 -11.59 25.55 -3.10
N THR A 261 -11.93 26.08 -1.92
CA THR A 261 -12.99 25.50 -1.09
C THR A 261 -14.30 25.48 -1.88
N TYR A 262 -14.98 24.32 -1.91
CA TYR A 262 -16.21 24.09 -2.68
C TYR A 262 -16.09 24.11 -4.21
N ALA A 263 -14.89 24.05 -4.78
CA ALA A 263 -14.73 23.83 -6.22
C ALA A 263 -15.53 22.58 -6.66
N GLU A 264 -16.16 22.65 -7.82
CA GLU A 264 -16.92 21.52 -8.38
C GLU A 264 -16.01 20.33 -8.69
N ARG A 265 -14.79 20.61 -9.16
CA ARG A 265 -13.69 19.65 -9.28
C ARG A 265 -12.49 20.14 -8.48
N ALA A 266 -11.89 19.24 -7.71
CA ALA A 266 -10.66 19.55 -6.97
C ALA A 266 -9.37 19.31 -7.78
N LEU A 267 -9.46 18.64 -8.94
CA LEU A 267 -8.31 18.45 -9.83
C LEU A 267 -7.98 19.78 -10.53
N ILE A 268 -6.72 20.20 -10.44
CA ILE A 268 -6.18 21.41 -11.05
C ILE A 268 -5.31 21.07 -12.27
N ASN A 269 -4.31 20.21 -12.08
CA ASN A 269 -3.48 19.72 -13.17
C ASN A 269 -3.92 18.31 -13.56
N ASP A 270 -4.31 18.16 -14.81
CA ASP A 270 -4.78 16.92 -15.40
C ASP A 270 -3.62 16.24 -16.15
N LEU A 271 -3.22 15.05 -15.71
CA LEU A 271 -2.09 14.29 -16.27
C LEU A 271 -2.58 12.90 -16.68
N ASP A 272 -2.44 12.58 -17.96
CA ASP A 272 -2.89 11.30 -18.51
C ASP A 272 -1.76 10.25 -18.55
N LEU A 273 -2.02 9.07 -17.97
CA LEU A 273 -1.23 7.86 -18.16
C LEU A 273 -1.76 7.09 -19.37
N VAL A 274 -0.89 6.89 -20.35
CA VAL A 274 -1.15 6.04 -21.52
C VAL A 274 -0.05 5.01 -21.66
N VAL A 275 -0.41 3.73 -21.63
CA VAL A 275 0.48 2.61 -21.89
C VAL A 275 0.22 2.07 -23.29
N VAL A 276 1.29 1.91 -24.07
CA VAL A 276 1.23 1.34 -25.42
C VAL A 276 1.76 -0.09 -25.35
N SER A 277 0.93 -1.08 -25.70
CA SER A 277 1.33 -2.50 -25.74
C SER A 277 2.32 -2.74 -26.90
N GLU A 278 3.04 -3.88 -26.89
CA GLU A 278 3.86 -4.28 -28.05
C GLU A 278 3.03 -4.45 -29.33
N GLY A 279 1.73 -4.77 -29.18
CA GLY A 279 0.78 -4.87 -30.28
C GLY A 279 0.26 -3.52 -30.80
N GLY A 280 0.59 -2.41 -30.10
CA GLY A 280 0.12 -1.06 -30.43
C GLY A 280 -1.20 -0.67 -29.77
N ASP A 281 -1.75 -1.50 -28.88
CA ASP A 281 -2.96 -1.18 -28.13
C ASP A 281 -2.70 -0.05 -27.14
N LEU A 282 -3.66 0.85 -26.99
CA LEU A 282 -3.62 1.93 -26.01
C LEU A 282 -4.41 1.53 -24.76
N LEU A 283 -3.75 1.55 -23.61
CA LEU A 283 -4.34 1.33 -22.29
C LEU A 283 -4.27 2.65 -21.52
N TYR A 284 -5.43 3.10 -21.04
CA TYR A 284 -5.57 4.37 -20.32
C TYR A 284 -5.65 4.16 -18.82
N GLY A 285 -5.06 5.09 -18.07
CA GLY A 285 -5.10 5.10 -16.63
C GLY A 285 -6.51 5.00 -16.06
N ASN A 286 -6.70 4.10 -15.09
CA ASN A 286 -7.97 3.83 -14.41
C ASN A 286 -9.14 3.46 -15.35
N GLY A 287 -8.82 2.95 -16.55
CA GLY A 287 -9.72 2.62 -17.66
C GLY A 287 -11.22 2.64 -17.38
N LEU A 288 -11.97 3.40 -18.19
CA LEU A 288 -13.43 3.54 -18.19
C LEU A 288 -14.21 2.43 -17.44
N LEU A 289 -14.71 2.78 -16.25
CA LEU A 289 -15.77 2.09 -15.54
C LEU A 289 -17.08 2.25 -16.33
N ASN A 290 -17.31 1.40 -17.33
CA ASN A 290 -18.52 1.30 -18.17
C ASN A 290 -18.90 2.56 -19.00
N GLY A 291 -18.85 2.41 -20.34
CA GLY A 291 -19.90 2.96 -21.22
C GLY A 291 -19.44 3.96 -22.29
N THR A 292 -19.72 3.57 -23.53
CA THR A 292 -19.81 4.34 -24.78
C THR A 292 -18.54 4.89 -25.42
N GLU A 293 -18.32 4.42 -26.64
CA GLU A 293 -17.30 4.81 -27.62
C GLU A 293 -17.55 6.24 -28.16
N ASP A 294 -17.76 7.22 -27.28
CA ASP A 294 -17.88 8.62 -27.67
C ASP A 294 -16.54 9.34 -27.44
N GLU A 295 -16.10 10.03 -28.49
CA GLU A 295 -14.76 10.61 -28.64
C GLU A 295 -14.42 11.59 -27.51
N GLY A 296 -13.62 11.14 -26.54
CA GLY A 296 -12.96 11.99 -25.52
C GLY A 296 -13.09 11.53 -24.07
N GLU A 297 -13.94 10.55 -23.75
CA GLU A 297 -14.26 10.14 -22.37
C GLU A 297 -13.31 9.07 -21.78
N TRP A 298 -12.27 8.67 -22.50
CA TRP A 298 -11.35 7.61 -22.09
C TRP A 298 -10.25 8.03 -21.10
N ARG A 299 -10.14 9.33 -20.80
CA ARG A 299 -9.14 9.93 -19.90
C ARG A 299 -9.70 10.14 -18.50
N ASP A 300 -8.92 9.84 -17.47
CA ASP A 300 -9.31 10.10 -16.08
C ASP A 300 -9.05 11.57 -15.70
N SER A 301 -9.96 12.45 -16.11
CA SER A 301 -9.91 13.89 -15.79
C SER A 301 -10.40 14.25 -14.37
N ILE A 302 -10.34 13.30 -13.44
CA ILE A 302 -10.90 13.44 -12.08
C ILE A 302 -9.84 13.11 -11.03
N ASN A 303 -9.03 12.08 -11.23
CA ASN A 303 -8.11 11.55 -10.22
C ASN A 303 -6.69 12.08 -10.38
N ASN A 304 -6.03 12.40 -9.27
CA ASN A 304 -4.60 12.73 -9.26
C ASN A 304 -3.67 11.50 -9.11
N ASN A 305 -4.17 10.36 -9.58
CA ASN A 305 -3.46 9.09 -9.63
C ASN A 305 -4.14 8.20 -10.67
N GLU A 306 -3.35 7.55 -11.50
CA GLU A 306 -3.79 6.71 -12.60
C GLU A 306 -3.01 5.41 -12.61
N GLN A 307 -3.69 4.28 -12.84
CA GLN A 307 -3.07 2.96 -12.90
C GLN A 307 -3.53 2.19 -14.14
N VAL A 308 -2.58 1.51 -14.78
CA VAL A 308 -2.80 0.46 -15.78
C VAL A 308 -2.27 -0.86 -15.26
#